data_AF-A0A2U2B6A4-F1
#
_entry.id   AF-A0A2U2B6A4-F1
#
_cell.length_a   1.000
_cell.length_b   1.000
_cell.length_c   1.000
_cell.angle_alpha   90.00
_cell.angle_beta   90.00
_cell.angle_gamma   90.00
#
_symmetry.space_group_name_H-M   'P 1'
#
loop_
_entity.id
_entity.type
_entity.pdbx_description
1 polymer ?
#
loop_
_entity_poly.entity_id
_entity_poly.type
_entity_poly.pdbx_seq_one_letter_code
_entity_poly.pdbx_strand_id
1 'polypeptide(L)' 'METLHKLSLKEKAGYALGDAAANIAWRGVATFLIVFYTDVFGLNPAAVGLLMLIARSSDGISDVVMGIIGDRTKSKY' A
#
# COMPACT_ATOMS: atom_id res chain seq x y z
N MET A 1 -16.40 21.42 21.72
CA MET A 1 -14.92 21.56 21.75
C MET A 1 -14.36 20.17 21.95
N GLU A 2 -13.84 19.53 20.90
CA GLU A 2 -13.18 18.23 21.05
C GLU A 2 -11.93 18.38 21.90
N THR A 3 -11.85 17.59 22.97
CA THR A 3 -10.69 17.52 23.84
C THR A 3 -9.54 16.85 23.07
N LEU A 4 -8.62 17.66 22.54
CA LEU A 4 -7.40 17.18 21.89
C LEU A 4 -6.55 16.39 22.90
N HIS A 5 -6.74 15.08 22.93
CA HIS A 5 -5.88 14.15 23.67
C HIS A 5 -4.48 14.25 23.05
N LYS A 6 -3.51 14.82 23.77
CA LYS A 6 -2.12 14.89 23.30
C LYS A 6 -1.58 13.46 23.23
N LEU A 7 -1.47 12.94 22.01
CA LEU A 7 -0.82 11.67 21.72
C LEU A 7 0.57 11.62 22.37
N SER A 8 0.85 10.54 23.08
CA SER A 8 2.14 10.32 23.72
C SER A 8 3.22 10.23 22.64
N LEU A 9 4.41 10.79 22.91
CA LEU A 9 5.56 10.68 22.00
C LEU A 9 5.89 9.21 21.67
N LYS A 10 5.57 8.28 22.57
CA LYS A 10 5.72 6.83 22.34
C LYS A 10 4.74 6.29 21.30
N GLU A 11 3.48 6.71 21.35
CA GLU A 11 2.45 6.32 20.37
C GLU A 11 2.79 6.90 18.99
N LYS A 12 3.22 8.16 18.96
CA LYS A 12 3.65 8.83 17.72
C LYS A 12 4.87 8.15 17.10
N ALA A 13 5.86 7.79 17.92
CA ALA A 13 7.05 7.09 17.45
C ALA A 13 6.73 5.65 16.99
N GLY A 14 5.89 4.92 17.73
CA GLY A 14 5.45 3.57 17.36
C GLY A 14 4.65 3.56 16.06
N TYR A 15 3.73 4.51 15.89
CA TYR A 15 2.98 4.67 14.65
C TYR A 15 3.90 5.01 13.48
N ALA A 16 4.82 5.98 13.65
CA ALA A 16 5.77 6.36 12.61
C ALA A 16 6.72 5.22 12.23
N LEU A 17 7.18 4.42 13.19
CA LEU A 17 8.00 3.22 12.94
C LEU A 17 7.21 2.16 12.16
N GLY A 18 5.95 1.92 12.54
CA GLY A 18 5.08 0.98 11.84
C GLY A 18 4.80 1.43 10.40
N ASP A 19 4.45 2.69 10.21
CA ASP A 19 4.22 3.29 8.88
C ASP A 19 5.48 3.27 8.02
N ALA A 20 6.64 3.59 8.61
CA ALA A 20 7.92 3.51 7.90
C ALA A 20 8.25 2.07 7.47
N ALA A 21 8.04 1.08 8.34
CA ALA A 21 8.28 -0.33 8.02
C ALA A 21 7.36 -0.81 6.90
N ALA A 22 6.06 -0.47 6.96
CA ALA A 22 5.08 -0.82 5.93
C ALA A 22 5.44 -0.18 4.58
N ASN A 23 5.80 1.11 4.57
CA ASN A 23 6.20 1.81 3.35
C ASN A 23 7.49 1.26 2.74
N ILE A 24 8.47 0.88 3.56
CA ILE A 24 9.73 0.27 3.09
C ILE A 24 9.44 -1.10 2.47
N ALA A 25 8.64 -1.93 3.14
CA ALA A 25 8.25 -3.23 2.60
C ALA A 25 7.51 -3.08 1.27
N TRP A 26 6.51 -2.19 1.21
CA TRP A 26 5.72 -1.96 0.00
C TRP A 26 6.55 -1.44 -1.17
N ARG A 27 7.43 -0.45 -0.93
CA ARG A 27 8.35 0.07 -1.95
C ARG A 27 9.36 -0.98 -2.41
N GLY A 28 9.88 -1.77 -1.47
CA GLY A 28 10.80 -2.86 -1.76
C GLY A 28 10.17 -3.91 -2.67
N VAL A 29 8.99 -4.41 -2.30
CA VAL A 29 8.23 -5.38 -3.09
C VAL A 29 7.88 -4.82 -4.47
N ALA A 30 7.38 -3.58 -4.53
CA ALA A 30 6.99 -2.96 -5.80
C ALA A 30 8.14 -2.85 -6.80
N THR A 31 9.36 -2.54 -6.32
CA THR A 31 10.55 -2.43 -7.19
C THR A 31 11.10 -3.81 -7.55
N PHE A 32 11.13 -4.71 -6.57
CA PHE A 32 11.62 -6.07 -6.75
C PHE A 32 10.78 -6.87 -7.75
N LEU A 33 9.46 -6.67 -7.78
CA LEU A 33 8.55 -7.43 -8.63
C LEU A 33 8.85 -7.29 -10.13
N ILE A 34 9.21 -6.08 -10.57
CA ILE A 34 9.59 -5.81 -11.97
C ILE A 34 10.89 -6.54 -12.31
N VAL A 35 11.91 -6.39 -11.46
CA VAL A 35 13.21 -7.05 -11.63
C VAL A 35 13.04 -8.56 -11.63
N PHE A 36 12.21 -9.11 -10.75
CA PHE A 36 11.93 -10.53 -10.66
C PHE A 36 11.30 -11.08 -11.96
N TYR A 37 10.28 -10.40 -12.51
CA TYR A 37 9.64 -10.88 -13.73
C TYR A 37 10.53 -10.75 -14.98
N THR A 38 11.41 -9.76 -15.01
CA THR A 38 12.28 -9.51 -16.16
C THR A 38 13.58 -10.33 -16.10
N ASP A 39 14.24 -10.35 -14.95
CA ASP A 39 15.60 -10.93 -14.81
C ASP A 39 15.59 -12.38 -14.32
N VAL A 40 14.60 -12.79 -13.51
CA VAL A 40 14.52 -14.17 -12.99
C VAL A 40 13.66 -15.05 -13.91
N PHE A 41 12.50 -14.54 -14.32
CA PHE A 41 11.60 -15.25 -15.23
C PHE A 41 11.95 -15.06 -16.72
N GLY A 42 12.77 -14.06 -17.07
CA GLY A 42 13.18 -13.82 -18.45
C GLY A 42 12.03 -13.32 -19.35
N LEU A 43 10.97 -12.74 -18.78
CA LEU A 43 9.86 -12.22 -19.56
C LEU A 43 10.27 -10.96 -20.32
N ASN A 44 9.70 -10.76 -21.51
CA ASN A 44 9.92 -9.54 -22.28
C ASN A 44 9.50 -8.30 -21.46
N PRO A 45 10.36 -7.27 -21.33
CA PRO A 45 10.06 -6.04 -20.60
C PRO A 45 8.72 -5.40 -21.01
N ALA A 46 8.34 -5.50 -22.28
CA ALA A 46 7.06 -4.98 -22.77
C ALA A 46 5.86 -5.74 -22.17
N ALA A 47 5.96 -7.06 -22.02
CA ALA A 47 4.93 -7.87 -21.38
C ALA A 47 4.87 -7.62 -19.87
N VAL A 48 6.01 -7.47 -19.20
CA VAL A 48 6.08 -7.12 -17.77
C VAL A 48 5.46 -5.74 -17.53
N GLY A 49 5.71 -4.76 -18.41
CA GLY A 49 5.08 -3.44 -18.35
C GLY A 49 3.55 -3.50 -18.45
N LEU A 50 3.02 -4.34 -19.34
CA LEU A 50 1.58 -4.56 -19.46
C LEU A 50 1.00 -5.27 -18.22
N LEU A 51 1.67 -6.29 -17.69
CA LEU A 51 1.27 -6.97 -16.46
C LEU A 51 1.24 -6.02 -15.26
N MET A 52 2.25 -5.16 -15.13
CA MET A 52 2.30 -4.13 -14.08
C MET A 52 1.18 -3.10 -14.24
N LEU A 53 0.85 -2.69 -15.48
CA LEU A 53 -0.24 -1.78 -15.73
C LEU A 53 -1.59 -2.37 -15.31
N ILE A 54 -1.84 -3.63 -15.66
CA ILE A 54 -3.08 -4.35 -15.31
C ILE A 54 -3.16 -4.56 -13.79
N ALA A 55 -2.07 -5.01 -13.16
CA ALA A 55 -2.00 -5.22 -11.72
C ALA A 55 -2.28 -3.93 -10.96
N ARG A 56 -1.60 -2.83 -11.31
CA ARG A 56 -1.79 -1.52 -10.66
C ARG A 56 -3.18 -0.95 -10.86
N SER A 57 -3.76 -1.14 -12.04
CA SER A 57 -5.14 -0.69 -12.31
C SER A 57 -6.14 -1.47 -11.47
N SER A 58 -5.93 -2.79 -11.32
CA SER A 58 -6.78 -3.66 -10.49
C SER A 58 -6.63 -3.35 -8.99
N ASP A 59 -5.41 -3.09 -8.52
CA ASP A 59 -5.15 -2.65 -7.15
C ASP A 59 -5.83 -1.31 -6.87
N GLY A 60 -5.67 -0.32 -7.75
CA GLY A 60 -6.32 0.99 -7.59
C GLY A 60 -7.85 0.91 -7.55
N ILE A 61 -8.47 0.03 -8.35
CA ILE A 61 -9.91 -0.23 -8.26
C ILE A 61 -10.27 -0.85 -6.91
N SER A 62 -9.50 -1.84 -6.47
CA SER A 62 -9.72 -2.53 -5.19
C SER A 62 -9.58 -1.58 -4.01
N ASP A 63 -8.61 -0.67 -4.05
CA ASP A 63 -8.39 0.37 -3.04
C ASP A 63 -9.55 1.37 -2.98
N VAL A 64 -10.07 1.80 -4.14
CA VAL A 64 -11.27 2.67 -4.21
C VAL A 64 -12.50 1.95 -3.67
N VAL A 65 -12.70 0.67 -4.04
CA VAL A 65 -13.80 -0.14 -3.52
C VAL A 65 -13.69 -0.27 -2.01
N MET A 66 -12.50 -0.56 -1.48
CA MET A 66 -12.26 -0.66 -0.05
C MET A 66 -12.49 0.69 0.65
N GLY A 67 -12.12 1.81 0.02
CA GLY A 67 -12.42 3.15 0.50
C GLY A 67 -13.93 3.42 0.59
N ILE A 68 -14.70 3.04 -0.44
CA ILE A 68 -16.16 3.19 -0.45
C ILE A 68 -16.81 2.28 0.61
N ILE A 69 -16.31 1.06 0.79
CA ILE A 69 -16.78 0.15 1.84
C ILE A 69 -16.49 0.75 3.21
N GLY A 70 -15.28 1.29 3.42
CA GLY A 70 -14.89 1.98 4.65
C GLY A 70 -15.81 3.16 4.95
N ASP A 71 -16.07 4.03 3.97
CA ASP A 71 -16.97 5.18 4.10
C ASP A 71 -18.42 4.79 4.40
N ARG A 72 -18.89 3.68 3.83
CA ARG A 72 -20.26 3.16 4.08
C ARG A 72 -20.36 2.34 5.35
N THR A 73 -19.25 1.89 5.92
CA THR A 73 -19.22 1.12 7.16
C THR A 73 -19.13 2.09 8.34
N LYS A 74 -20.28 2.58 8.82
CA LYS A 74 -20.37 3.21 10.14
C LYS A 74 -20.30 2.13 11.23
N SER A 75 -19.10 1.63 11.50
CA SER A 75 -18.86 0.87 12.73
C SER A 75 -18.93 1.83 13.92
N LYS A 76 -19.81 1.50 14.88
CA LYS A 76 -20.04 2.26 16.12
C LYS A 76 -19.21 1.70 17.29
N TYR A 77 -18.11 1.02 16.97
CA TYR A 77 -17.16 0.43 17.90
C TYR A 77 -15.76 0.85 17.51
#